data_AF-A0A1Q7K640-F1
#
_entry.id   AF-A0A1Q7K640-F1
#
_cell.length_a   1.000
_cell.length_b   1.000
_cell.length_c   1.000
_cell.angle_alpha   90.00
_cell.angle_beta   90.00
_cell.angle_gamma   90.00
#
_symmetry.space_group_name_H-M   'P 1'
#
loop_
_entity.id
_entity.type
_entity.pdbx_description
1 polymer ?
#
loop_
_entity_poly.entity_id
_entity_poly.type
_entity_poly.pdbx_seq_one_letter_code
_entity_poly.pdbx_strand_id
1 'polypeptide(L)'
;MGSPIIGLVMPDYKEPSIPRSVAGVLVAGPLEETIFFGIPFYFFGNAYSVLATGAVWVAIHLLNTDTLSINSLAFGNLLFVLPSLFFSLRTWVSGKGWFSVVTHSAWNGVFFAAGCSTIEFTCTPVDNDISSTLISVALSAGLIAANYALYKRKESKERKRLAA
;
A
#
# COMPACT_ATOMS: atom_id res chain seq x y z
N MET A 1 13.32 2.43 10.88
CA MET A 1 12.94 3.67 11.63
C MET A 1 11.72 3.43 12.54
N GLY A 2 11.92 3.01 13.79
CA GLY A 2 10.85 2.69 14.77
C GLY A 2 11.26 1.58 15.76
N SER A 3 12.16 0.71 15.30
CA SER A 3 12.80 -0.38 16.03
C SER A 3 13.48 0.02 17.37
N PRO A 4 14.18 1.17 17.51
CA PRO A 4 14.88 1.50 18.76
C PRO A 4 13.94 1.76 19.95
N ILE A 5 12.79 2.42 19.71
CA ILE A 5 11.80 2.70 20.75
C ILE A 5 11.06 1.41 21.14
N ILE A 6 10.79 0.55 20.17
CA ILE A 6 10.13 -0.74 20.38
C ILE A 6 11.03 -1.68 21.18
N GLY A 7 12.34 -1.72 20.88
CA GLY A 7 13.32 -2.50 21.63
C GLY A 7 13.44 -2.12 23.11
N LEU A 8 13.07 -0.88 23.49
CA LEU A 8 13.02 -0.46 24.90
C LEU A 8 11.83 -1.05 25.66
N VAL A 9 10.74 -1.37 24.96
CA VAL A 9 9.49 -1.90 25.55
C VAL A 9 9.41 -3.43 25.39
N MET A 10 9.97 -3.96 24.29
CA MET A 10 10.05 -5.39 23.97
C MET A 10 11.51 -5.76 23.70
N PRO A 11 12.25 -6.22 24.72
CA PRO A 11 13.68 -6.51 24.60
C PRO A 11 14.02 -7.59 23.57
N ASP A 12 13.09 -8.53 23.33
CA ASP A 12 13.25 -9.63 22.38
C ASP A 12 12.67 -9.32 20.98
N TYR A 13 12.44 -8.04 20.66
CA TYR A 13 11.90 -7.64 19.36
C TYR A 13 12.87 -7.97 18.22
N LYS A 14 12.37 -8.67 17.19
CA LYS A 14 13.12 -8.96 15.97
C LYS A 14 12.53 -8.16 14.82
N GLU A 15 13.32 -7.25 14.27
CA GLU A 15 12.89 -6.46 13.11
C GLU A 15 12.81 -7.35 11.86
N PRO A 16 11.68 -7.37 11.14
CA PRO A 16 11.54 -8.15 9.92
C PRO A 16 12.40 -7.55 8.79
N SER A 17 13.28 -8.35 8.21
CA SER A 17 14.14 -7.97 7.08
C SER A 17 13.70 -8.67 5.79
N ILE A 18 12.96 -7.97 4.94
CA ILE A 18 12.58 -8.47 3.61
C ILE A 18 13.41 -7.70 2.57
N PRO A 19 14.20 -8.38 1.72
CA PRO A 19 14.90 -7.74 0.61
C PRO A 19 13.92 -6.96 -0.27
N ARG A 20 14.30 -5.76 -0.72
CA ARG A 20 13.43 -4.90 -1.52
C ARG A 20 14.14 -4.48 -2.80
N SER A 21 13.36 -4.39 -3.88
CA SER A 21 13.80 -3.76 -5.12
C SER A 21 13.11 -2.42 -5.34
N VAL A 22 13.77 -1.51 -6.06
CA VAL A 22 13.17 -0.22 -6.46
C VAL A 22 11.86 -0.44 -7.22
N ALA A 23 11.87 -1.36 -8.19
CA ALA A 23 10.68 -1.68 -8.97
C ALA A 23 9.54 -2.20 -8.08
N GLY A 24 9.81 -3.14 -7.18
CA GLY A 24 8.81 -3.70 -6.27
C GLY A 24 8.17 -2.64 -5.37
N VAL A 25 8.97 -1.78 -4.74
CA VAL A 25 8.44 -0.77 -3.80
C VAL A 25 7.61 0.31 -4.50
N LEU A 26 7.97 0.69 -5.73
CA LEU A 26 7.21 1.68 -6.49
C LEU A 26 5.89 1.12 -7.03
N VAL A 27 5.90 -0.15 -7.45
CA VAL A 27 4.75 -0.88 -7.98
C VAL A 27 3.76 -1.28 -6.88
N ALA A 28 4.22 -1.46 -5.65
CA ALA A 28 3.36 -1.71 -4.49
C ALA A 28 2.31 -0.60 -4.31
N GLY A 29 2.65 0.67 -4.55
CA GLY A 29 1.71 1.79 -4.43
C GLY A 29 0.45 1.60 -5.29
N PRO A 30 0.55 1.43 -6.63
CA PRO A 30 -0.61 1.18 -7.47
C PRO A 30 -1.34 -0.12 -7.16
N LEU A 31 -0.63 -1.21 -6.83
CA LEU A 31 -1.26 -2.47 -6.45
C LEU A 31 -2.15 -2.28 -5.22
N GLU A 32 -1.55 -1.80 -4.14
CA GLU A 32 -2.21 -1.72 -2.84
C GLU A 32 -3.33 -0.69 -2.84
N GLU A 33 -3.07 0.52 -3.37
CA GLU A 33 -4.09 1.57 -3.48
C GLU A 33 -5.27 1.13 -4.34
N THR A 34 -5.03 0.37 -5.41
CA THR A 34 -6.12 -0.08 -6.28
C THR A 34 -6.90 -1.24 -5.68
N ILE A 35 -6.22 -2.25 -5.15
CA ILE A 35 -6.85 -3.48 -4.61
C ILE A 35 -7.62 -3.18 -3.33
N PHE A 36 -7.01 -2.44 -2.38
CA PHE A 36 -7.58 -2.26 -1.06
C PHE A 36 -8.42 -0.99 -0.92
N PHE A 37 -8.34 -0.04 -1.85
CA PHE A 37 -9.06 1.23 -1.71
C PHE A 37 -9.87 1.60 -2.95
N GLY A 38 -9.24 1.65 -4.12
CA GLY A 38 -9.87 2.07 -5.37
C GLY A 38 -11.02 1.17 -5.82
N ILE A 39 -10.75 -0.12 -6.06
CA ILE A 39 -11.75 -1.09 -6.49
C ILE A 39 -12.88 -1.21 -5.46
N PRO A 40 -12.61 -1.39 -4.14
CA PRO A 40 -13.67 -1.41 -3.12
C PRO A 40 -14.53 -0.16 -3.13
N PHE A 41 -13.94 1.03 -3.31
CA PHE A 41 -14.70 2.28 -3.35
C PHE A 41 -15.62 2.36 -4.57
N TYR A 42 -15.10 2.10 -5.78
CA TYR A 42 -15.92 2.26 -7.00
C TYR A 42 -16.87 1.09 -7.26
N PHE A 43 -16.54 -0.11 -6.78
CA PHE A 43 -17.40 -1.28 -6.94
C PHE A 43 -18.61 -1.22 -6.00
N PHE A 44 -18.37 -1.00 -4.70
CA PHE A 44 -19.43 -0.97 -3.69
C PHE A 44 -20.07 0.42 -3.51
N GLY A 45 -19.39 1.49 -3.93
CA GLY A 45 -19.95 2.84 -3.94
C GLY A 45 -20.10 3.49 -2.56
N ASN A 46 -19.47 2.93 -1.51
CA ASN A 46 -19.54 3.47 -0.15
C ASN A 46 -18.13 3.55 0.48
N ALA A 47 -17.98 4.39 1.51
CA ALA A 47 -16.69 4.56 2.20
C ALA A 47 -16.37 3.42 3.18
N TYR A 48 -17.39 2.69 3.65
CA TYR A 48 -17.21 1.59 4.60
C TYR A 48 -16.50 0.39 3.98
N SER A 49 -16.68 0.14 2.67
CA SER A 49 -15.96 -0.90 1.95
C SER A 49 -14.45 -0.64 1.99
N VAL A 50 -14.04 0.61 1.80
CA VAL A 50 -12.65 1.05 1.87
C VAL A 50 -12.08 0.87 3.26
N LEU A 51 -12.86 1.14 4.32
CA LEU A 51 -12.42 0.93 5.69
C LEU A 51 -12.21 -0.57 5.98
N ALA A 52 -13.12 -1.43 5.52
CA ALA A 52 -13.03 -2.87 5.73
C ALA A 52 -11.82 -3.48 5.01
N THR A 53 -11.62 -3.15 3.73
CA THR A 53 -10.46 -3.63 2.97
C THR A 53 -9.16 -2.97 3.43
N GLY A 54 -9.21 -1.72 3.87
CA GLY A 54 -8.10 -1.03 4.50
C GLY A 54 -7.68 -1.68 5.83
N ALA A 55 -8.62 -2.17 6.64
CA ALA A 55 -8.29 -2.93 7.85
C ALA A 55 -7.56 -4.24 7.53
N VAL A 56 -7.95 -4.93 6.45
CA VAL A 56 -7.22 -6.10 5.92
C VAL A 56 -5.81 -5.71 5.49
N TRP A 57 -5.67 -4.60 4.77
CA TRP A 57 -4.36 -4.07 4.36
C TRP A 57 -3.44 -3.76 5.55
N VAL A 58 -3.98 -3.17 6.63
CA VAL A 58 -3.24 -2.96 7.89
C VAL A 58 -2.83 -4.27 8.53
N ALA A 59 -3.72 -5.26 8.58
CA ALA A 59 -3.41 -6.57 9.15
C ALA A 59 -2.29 -7.27 8.38
N ILE A 60 -2.29 -7.21 7.04
CA ILE A 60 -1.20 -7.74 6.20
C ILE A 60 0.13 -7.06 6.56
N HIS A 61 0.14 -5.73 6.72
CA HIS A 61 1.35 -4.99 7.07
C HIS A 61 1.87 -5.29 8.48
N LEU A 62 0.98 -5.58 9.43
CA LEU A 62 1.33 -5.95 10.80
C LEU A 62 1.91 -7.37 10.88
N LEU A 63 1.34 -8.28 10.09
CA LEU A 63 1.67 -9.70 10.05
C LEU A 63 2.74 -10.05 9.01
N ASN A 64 3.37 -9.04 8.38
CA ASN A 64 4.35 -9.22 7.31
C ASN A 64 5.72 -9.69 7.85
N THR A 65 5.75 -10.90 8.39
CA THR A 65 6.85 -11.48 9.14
C THR A 65 6.95 -12.97 8.86
N ASP A 66 8.16 -13.53 8.83
CA ASP A 66 8.37 -14.97 8.54
C ASP A 66 7.81 -15.90 9.64
N THR A 67 7.51 -15.36 10.82
CA THR A 67 6.99 -16.12 11.96
C THR A 67 5.81 -15.39 12.60
N LEU A 68 4.71 -16.11 12.83
CA LEU A 68 3.55 -15.60 13.56
C LEU A 68 3.85 -15.63 15.07
N SER A 69 4.56 -14.60 15.54
CA SER A 69 4.86 -14.38 16.96
C SER A 69 4.59 -12.93 17.31
N ILE A 70 4.12 -12.68 18.54
CA ILE A 70 3.86 -11.31 19.00
C ILE A 70 5.15 -10.48 18.96
N ASN A 71 6.30 -11.09 19.28
CA ASN A 71 7.59 -10.41 19.34
C ASN A 71 8.20 -10.12 17.95
N SER A 72 7.61 -10.65 16.87
CA SER A 72 8.04 -10.40 15.49
C SER A 72 7.12 -9.46 14.73
N LEU A 73 5.91 -9.16 15.23
CA LEU A 73 4.95 -8.28 14.56
C LEU A 73 5.56 -6.93 14.21
N ALA A 74 5.24 -6.40 13.03
CA ALA A 74 5.81 -5.16 12.51
C ALA A 74 5.21 -3.89 13.17
N PHE A 75 5.27 -3.78 14.49
CA PHE A 75 4.71 -2.66 15.25
C PHE A 75 5.29 -1.31 14.85
N GLY A 76 6.56 -1.26 14.45
CA GLY A 76 7.18 -0.04 13.93
C GLY A 76 6.52 0.43 12.64
N ASN A 77 6.08 -0.52 11.81
CA ASN A 77 5.37 -0.24 10.57
C ASN A 77 3.95 0.27 10.83
N LEU A 78 3.30 -0.21 11.89
CA LEU A 78 1.93 0.19 12.25
C LEU A 78 1.77 1.70 12.45
N LEU A 79 2.80 2.37 12.99
CA LEU A 79 2.83 3.84 13.16
C LEU A 79 2.71 4.61 11.85
N PHE A 80 3.10 4.01 10.72
CA PHE A 80 3.01 4.61 9.39
C PHE A 80 1.78 4.13 8.63
N VAL A 81 1.43 2.85 8.79
CA VAL A 81 0.30 2.19 8.12
C VAL A 81 -1.03 2.82 8.54
N LEU A 82 -1.23 3.15 9.82
CA LEU A 82 -2.50 3.74 10.28
C LEU A 82 -2.75 5.15 9.71
N PRO A 83 -1.81 6.11 9.75
CA PRO A 83 -1.97 7.38 9.04
C PRO A 83 -2.23 7.21 7.54
N SER A 84 -1.50 6.29 6.88
CA SER A 84 -1.68 5.99 5.45
C SER A 84 -3.08 5.48 5.15
N LEU A 85 -3.65 4.60 5.98
CA LEU A 85 -5.04 4.12 5.86
C LEU A 85 -6.03 5.29 5.78
N PHE A 86 -5.94 6.24 6.72
CA PHE A 86 -6.86 7.38 6.77
C PHE A 86 -6.62 8.37 5.63
N PHE A 87 -5.36 8.58 5.24
CA PHE A 87 -5.00 9.39 4.08
C PHE A 87 -5.61 8.81 2.80
N SER A 88 -5.43 7.51 2.56
CA SER A 88 -5.99 6.84 1.38
C SER A 88 -7.51 6.87 1.40
N LEU A 89 -8.16 6.53 2.52
CA LEU A 89 -9.61 6.62 2.68
C LEU A 89 -10.13 8.01 2.31
N ARG A 90 -9.56 9.07 2.88
CA ARG A 90 -9.99 10.45 2.62
C ARG A 90 -9.80 10.83 1.16
N THR A 91 -8.68 10.44 0.58
CA THR A 91 -8.29 10.79 -0.80
C THR A 91 -9.21 10.10 -1.82
N TRP A 92 -9.50 8.81 -1.63
CA TRP A 92 -10.44 8.06 -2.46
C TRP A 92 -11.87 8.59 -2.37
N VAL A 93 -12.36 8.84 -1.15
CA VAL A 93 -13.71 9.41 -0.94
C VAL A 93 -13.83 10.81 -1.58
N SER A 94 -12.74 11.57 -1.64
CA SER A 94 -12.72 12.89 -2.30
C SER A 94 -12.69 12.85 -3.83
N GLY A 95 -12.61 11.66 -4.44
CA GLY A 95 -12.49 11.48 -5.89
C GLY A 95 -11.07 11.72 -6.43
N LYS A 96 -10.08 11.90 -5.57
CA LYS A 96 -8.67 12.16 -5.94
C LYS A 96 -7.77 10.94 -5.76
N GLY A 97 -8.30 9.72 -5.91
CA GLY A 97 -7.58 8.48 -5.64
C GLY A 97 -6.23 8.32 -6.37
N TRP A 98 -6.08 8.93 -7.55
CA TRP A 98 -4.79 9.00 -8.26
C TRP A 98 -3.67 9.63 -7.41
N PHE A 99 -4.01 10.61 -6.57
CA PHE A 99 -3.06 11.26 -5.67
C PHE A 99 -2.59 10.29 -4.60
N SER A 100 -3.50 9.45 -4.10
CA SER A 100 -3.18 8.38 -3.14
C SER A 100 -2.16 7.41 -3.72
N VAL A 101 -2.38 6.95 -4.97
CA VAL A 101 -1.45 6.08 -5.71
C VAL A 101 -0.05 6.70 -5.80
N VAL A 102 0.05 7.95 -6.24
CA VAL A 102 1.33 8.64 -6.42
C VAL A 102 2.04 8.86 -5.08
N THR A 103 1.31 9.34 -4.06
CA THR A 103 1.88 9.58 -2.73
C THR A 103 2.34 8.28 -2.10
N HIS A 104 1.60 7.19 -2.22
CA HIS A 104 2.00 5.89 -1.69
C HIS A 104 3.29 5.39 -2.37
N SER A 105 3.36 5.38 -3.71
CA SER A 105 4.61 5.03 -4.41
C SER A 105 5.79 5.91 -4.00
N ALA A 106 5.58 7.22 -3.91
CA ALA A 106 6.62 8.15 -3.51
C ALA A 106 7.09 7.89 -2.08
N TRP A 107 6.17 7.63 -1.17
CA TRP A 107 6.48 7.30 0.22
C TRP A 107 7.30 6.02 0.33
N ASN A 108 6.90 4.96 -0.38
CA ASN A 108 7.66 3.71 -0.46
C ASN A 108 9.06 3.94 -1.03
N GLY A 109 9.19 4.79 -2.06
CA GLY A 109 10.47 5.18 -2.63
C GLY A 109 11.38 5.94 -1.65
N VAL A 110 10.82 6.86 -0.86
CA VAL A 110 11.57 7.61 0.16
C VAL A 110 12.09 6.67 1.25
N PHE A 111 11.25 5.77 1.78
CA PHE A 111 11.68 4.81 2.80
C PHE A 111 12.68 3.80 2.25
N PHE A 112 12.50 3.38 1.00
CA PHE A 112 13.48 2.54 0.31
C PHE A 112 14.83 3.25 0.23
N ALA A 113 14.87 4.47 -0.30
CA ALA A 113 16.12 5.24 -0.43
C ALA A 113 16.79 5.51 0.92
N ALA A 114 16.00 5.81 1.96
CA ALA A 114 16.51 6.00 3.31
C ALA A 114 17.14 4.72 3.89
N GLY A 115 16.48 3.57 3.74
CA GLY A 115 17.03 2.31 4.23
C GLY A 115 18.25 1.82 3.42
N CYS A 116 18.32 2.17 2.13
CA CYS A 116 19.52 1.94 1.32
C CYS A 116 20.70 2.79 1.78
N SER A 117 20.47 4.05 2.15
CA SER A 117 21.54 4.96 2.56
C SER A 117 22.06 4.64 3.97
N THR A 118 21.23 4.02 4.83
CA THR A 118 21.62 3.56 6.17
C THR A 118 22.11 2.11 6.22
N ILE A 119 22.15 1.40 5.08
CA ILE A 119 22.53 -0.03 4.98
C ILE A 119 21.64 -0.93 5.87
N GLU A 120 20.38 -0.52 6.07
CA GLU A 120 19.39 -1.31 6.83
C GLU A 120 18.98 -2.59 6.07
N PHE A 121 19.03 -2.58 4.74
CA PHE A 121 18.76 -3.74 3.89
C PHE A 121 19.52 -3.67 2.56
N THR A 122 19.70 -4.81 1.90
CA THR A 122 20.28 -4.87 0.55
C THR A 122 19.32 -4.28 -0.47
N CYS A 123 19.81 -3.32 -1.25
CA CYS A 123 19.02 -2.63 -2.26
C CYS A 123 19.39 -3.06 -3.67
N THR A 124 18.40 -3.54 -4.43
CA THR A 124 18.55 -3.88 -5.84
C THR A 124 17.64 -3.02 -6.71
N PRO A 125 18.02 -2.73 -7.97
CA PRO A 125 17.15 -2.00 -8.88
C PRO A 125 15.89 -2.80 -9.26
N VAL A 126 16.05 -4.12 -9.44
CA VAL A 126 14.98 -5.07 -9.78
C VAL A 126 15.03 -6.28 -8.85
N ASP A 127 13.92 -7.01 -8.75
CA ASP A 127 13.92 -8.28 -8.02
C ASP A 127 14.87 -9.29 -8.69
N ASN A 128 15.39 -10.24 -7.92
CA ASN A 128 16.25 -11.30 -8.46
C ASN A 128 15.53 -12.13 -9.54
N ASP A 129 14.20 -12.25 -9.43
CA ASP A 129 13.35 -12.79 -10.49
C ASP A 129 12.76 -11.64 -11.32
N ILE A 130 13.32 -11.42 -12.52
CA ILE A 130 12.83 -10.39 -13.45
C ILE A 130 11.37 -10.67 -13.86
N SER A 131 10.94 -11.94 -13.88
CA SER A 131 9.58 -12.32 -14.25
C SER A 131 8.57 -11.78 -13.24
N SER A 132 8.87 -11.86 -11.93
CA SER A 132 8.00 -11.32 -10.88
C SER A 132 7.84 -9.80 -10.99
N THR A 133 8.94 -9.10 -11.31
CA THR A 133 8.91 -7.66 -11.56
C THR A 133 8.00 -7.32 -12.74
N LEU A 134 8.16 -7.99 -13.89
CA LEU A 134 7.36 -7.73 -15.09
C LEU A 134 5.87 -8.02 -14.85
N ILE A 135 5.55 -9.13 -14.19
CA ILE A 135 4.17 -9.49 -13.84
C ILE A 135 3.55 -8.43 -12.92
N SER A 136 4.30 -7.97 -11.92
CA SER A 136 3.80 -6.97 -10.96
C SER A 136 3.55 -5.62 -11.64
N VAL A 137 4.44 -5.19 -12.53
CA VAL A 137 4.25 -3.97 -13.33
C VAL A 137 3.02 -4.09 -14.23
N ALA A 138 2.88 -5.21 -14.94
CA ALA A 138 1.74 -5.46 -15.81
C ALA A 138 0.42 -5.49 -15.02
N LEU A 139 0.41 -6.15 -13.86
CA LEU A 139 -0.74 -6.22 -12.97
C LEU A 139 -1.13 -4.83 -12.45
N SER A 140 -0.15 -4.01 -12.03
CA SER A 140 -0.37 -2.63 -11.64
C SER A 140 -1.01 -1.80 -12.73
N ALA A 141 -0.49 -1.87 -13.96
CA ALA A 141 -1.06 -1.17 -15.10
C ALA A 141 -2.51 -1.63 -15.38
N GLY A 142 -2.74 -2.94 -15.36
CA GLY A 142 -4.08 -3.53 -15.55
C GLY A 142 -5.06 -3.11 -14.46
N LEU A 143 -4.63 -3.06 -13.20
CA LEU A 143 -5.45 -2.62 -12.07
C LEU A 143 -5.80 -1.14 -12.17
N ILE A 144 -4.83 -0.26 -12.49
CA ILE A 144 -5.11 1.16 -12.73
C ILE A 144 -6.16 1.31 -13.84
N ALA A 145 -6.01 0.58 -14.95
CA ALA A 145 -6.96 0.63 -16.07
C ALA A 145 -8.36 0.15 -15.65
N ALA A 146 -8.45 -0.97 -14.93
CA ALA A 146 -9.72 -1.49 -14.41
C ALA A 146 -10.39 -0.49 -13.46
N ASN A 147 -9.61 0.12 -12.56
CA ASN A 147 -10.08 1.10 -11.60
C ASN A 147 -10.57 2.39 -12.29
N TYR A 148 -9.87 2.84 -13.33
CA TYR A 148 -10.31 3.96 -14.16
C TYR A 148 -11.61 3.67 -14.91
N ALA A 149 -11.79 2.44 -15.41
CA ALA A 149 -13.05 2.02 -16.01
C ALA A 149 -14.22 2.05 -14.99
N LEU A 150 -13.98 1.59 -13.76
CA LEU A 150 -14.96 1.67 -12.67
C LEU A 150 -15.30 3.12 -12.31
N TYR A 151 -14.30 4.01 -12.23
CA TYR A 151 -14.50 5.44 -12.05
C TYR A 151 -15.41 6.02 -13.14
N LYS A 152 -15.09 5.78 -14.41
CA LYS A 152 -15.89 6.27 -15.55
C LYS A 152 -17.32 5.73 -15.54
N ARG A 153 -17.51 4.47 -15.12
CA ARG A 153 -18.84 3.89 -14.94
C ARG A 153 -19.64 4.63 -13.86
N LYS A 154 -19.02 4.93 -12.71
CA LYS A 154 -19.66 5.67 -11.61
C LYS A 154 -20.03 7.09 -12.04
N GLU A 155 -19.08 7.82 -12.62
CA GLU A 155 -19.27 9.18 -13.13
C GLU A 155 -20.42 9.25 -14.16
N SER A 156 -20.50 8.27 -15.06
CA SER A 156 -21.59 8.17 -16.04
C SER A 156 -22.96 7.95 -15.38
N LYS A 157 -23.04 7.10 -14.35
CA LYS A 157 -24.28 6.87 -13.59
C LYS A 157 -24.73 8.12 -12.83
N GLU A 158 -23.80 8.85 -12.22
CA GLU A 158 -24.08 10.09 -11.50
C GLU A 158 -24.58 11.18 -12.44
N ARG A 159 -23.94 11.36 -13.61
CA ARG A 159 -24.43 12.30 -14.64
C ARG A 159 -25.86 11.99 -15.10
N LYS A 160 -26.17 10.71 -15.34
CA LYS A 160 -27.53 10.30 -15.74
C LYS A 160 -28.57 10.57 -14.65
N ARG A 161 -28.21 10.43 -13.37
CA ARG A 161 -29.10 10.74 -12.25
C ARG A 161 -29.39 12.24 -12.09
N LEU A 162 -28.42 13.10 -12.41
CA LEU A 162 -28.59 14.56 -12.33
C LEU A 162 -29.39 15.14 -13.52
N ALA A 163 -29.48 14.38 -14.62
CA ALA A 163 -30.20 14.78 -15.83
C ALA A 163 -31.65 14.23 -15.90
N ALA A 164 -32.05 13.40 -14.94
CA ALA A 164 -33.39 12.81 -14.80
C ALA A 164 -34.16 13.52 -13.69
#